data_AF-A0A969HEY6-F1
#
_entry.id   AF-A0A969HEY6-F1
#
_cell.length_a   1.000
_cell.length_b   1.000
_cell.length_c   1.000
_cell.angle_alpha   90.00
_cell.angle_beta   90.00
_cell.angle_gamma   90.00
#
_symmetry.space_group_name_H-M   'P 1'
#
loop_
_entity.id
_entity.type
_entity.pdbx_description
1 polymer ?
#
loop_
_entity_poly.entity_id
_entity_poly.type
_entity_poly.pdbx_seq_one_letter_code
_entity_poly.pdbx_strand_id
1 'polypeptide(L)'
;MADQIKNTKHPACRLLFQVTLSNILRRVSWQKDDDLRVRKEIRPELEIDVKAEFLAELNRSVKTILALLYENQDFPVGQATIVEGNARQADRLLAGQRGQIEAIITSPPYATALPYLDTDRLSLCYLGLLSRPQHRQRDYQMIGNREITERQRQLNWQEYQQRRTELPAEITRVIDLIDTLNRQTEVGFRRRNLPALLARYFFGYAAGISDLFCICSNPARCLCGCGQQSHHCRRATSGN
;
A
#
# COMPACT_ATOMS: atom_id res chain seq x y z
N MET A 1 -2.99 19.09 -20.74
CA MET A 1 -1.71 18.81 -20.05
C MET A 1 -1.34 17.33 -20.14
N ALA A 2 -2.16 16.38 -19.68
CA ALA A 2 -1.85 14.95 -19.74
C ALA A 2 -1.46 14.45 -21.15
N ASP A 3 -2.16 14.87 -22.20
CA ASP A 3 -1.82 14.45 -23.57
C ASP A 3 -0.51 15.06 -24.08
N GLN A 4 -0.17 16.29 -23.64
CA GLN A 4 1.13 16.91 -23.95
C GLN A 4 2.28 16.14 -23.29
N ILE A 5 2.08 15.66 -22.07
CA ILE A 5 3.06 14.81 -21.36
C ILE A 5 3.25 13.49 -22.12
N LYS A 6 2.17 12.82 -22.52
CA LYS A 6 2.23 11.56 -23.30
C LYS A 6 3.04 11.72 -24.59
N ASN A 7 2.88 12.87 -25.27
CA ASN A 7 3.58 13.18 -26.52
C ASN A 7 5.01 13.69 -26.34
N THR A 8 5.51 13.79 -25.11
CA THR A 8 6.90 14.19 -24.85
C THR A 8 7.87 13.12 -25.36
N LYS A 9 8.79 13.52 -26.25
CA LYS A 9 9.72 12.61 -26.95
C LYS A 9 10.65 11.88 -25.98
N HIS A 10 11.25 12.60 -25.03
CA HIS A 10 12.23 12.04 -24.12
C HIS A 10 11.57 11.23 -22.99
N PRO A 11 11.84 9.91 -22.86
CA PRO A 11 11.17 9.06 -21.87
C PRO A 11 11.36 9.53 -20.42
N ALA A 12 12.58 9.92 -20.04
CA ALA A 12 12.85 10.40 -18.67
C ALA A 12 12.08 11.69 -18.33
N CYS A 13 11.98 12.64 -19.29
CA CYS A 13 11.20 13.86 -19.09
C CYS A 13 9.71 13.53 -18.97
N ARG A 14 9.20 12.60 -19.79
CA ARG A 14 7.81 12.14 -19.71
C ARG A 14 7.49 11.55 -18.34
N LEU A 15 8.37 10.71 -17.78
CA LEU A 15 8.22 10.16 -16.44
C LEU A 15 8.23 11.25 -15.37
N LEU A 16 9.20 12.17 -15.42
CA LEU A 16 9.27 13.30 -14.51
C LEU A 16 7.99 14.13 -14.56
N PHE A 17 7.52 14.50 -15.75
CA PHE A 17 6.28 15.27 -15.93
C PHE A 17 5.05 14.52 -15.43
N GLN A 18 4.99 13.20 -15.61
CA GLN A 18 3.90 12.38 -15.09
C GLN A 18 3.88 12.37 -13.55
N VAL A 19 5.04 12.27 -12.91
CA VAL A 19 5.19 12.37 -11.45
C VAL A 19 4.82 13.77 -10.95
N THR A 20 5.33 14.82 -11.60
CA THR A 20 4.99 16.21 -11.28
C THR A 20 3.50 16.47 -11.37
N LEU A 21 2.85 15.99 -12.44
CA LEU A 21 1.40 16.10 -12.58
C LEU A 21 0.70 15.36 -11.44
N SER A 22 1.11 14.11 -11.14
CA SER A 22 0.55 13.32 -10.04
C SER A 22 0.58 14.05 -8.71
N ASN A 23 1.68 14.75 -8.40
CA ASN A 23 1.85 15.48 -7.13
C ASN A 23 0.87 16.63 -6.96
N ILE A 24 0.47 17.30 -8.04
CA ILE A 24 -0.44 18.46 -7.97
C ILE A 24 -1.91 18.07 -8.13
N LEU A 25 -2.24 16.88 -8.65
CA LEU A 25 -3.59 16.51 -9.07
C LEU A 25 -4.66 16.74 -8.00
N ARG A 26 -4.37 16.43 -6.73
CA ARG A 26 -5.33 16.67 -5.63
C ARG A 26 -5.62 18.16 -5.48
N ARG A 27 -4.56 18.96 -5.30
CA ARG A 27 -4.61 20.42 -5.10
C ARG A 27 -5.32 21.15 -6.24
N VAL A 28 -5.05 20.75 -7.49
CA VAL A 28 -5.60 21.42 -8.68
C VAL A 28 -6.94 20.84 -9.14
N SER A 29 -7.55 19.96 -8.33
CA SER A 29 -8.85 19.37 -8.61
C SER A 29 -9.91 19.83 -7.62
N TRP A 30 -11.12 19.29 -7.76
CA TRP A 30 -12.19 19.42 -6.77
C TRP A 30 -12.14 18.33 -5.71
N GLN A 31 -11.02 17.64 -5.51
CA GLN A 31 -10.87 16.75 -4.36
C GLN A 31 -10.59 17.59 -3.12
N LYS A 32 -11.32 17.32 -2.02
CA LYS A 32 -11.03 17.93 -0.72
C LYS A 32 -9.61 17.58 -0.27
N ASP A 33 -8.78 18.60 -0.04
CA ASP A 33 -7.35 18.41 0.23
C ASP A 33 -7.09 17.66 1.56
N ASP A 34 -7.86 17.99 2.59
CA ASP A 34 -7.72 17.40 3.94
C ASP A 34 -8.33 16.00 4.10
N ASP A 35 -9.11 15.53 3.12
CA ASP A 35 -9.71 14.20 3.16
C ASP A 35 -8.85 13.21 2.37
N LEU A 36 -8.45 12.13 3.05
CA LEU A 36 -7.77 11.02 2.40
C LEU A 36 -8.70 10.26 1.46
N ARG A 37 -10.02 10.30 1.69
CA ARG A 37 -11.00 9.74 0.74
C ARG A 37 -11.28 10.74 -0.36
N VAL A 38 -11.49 10.24 -1.58
CA VAL A 38 -11.90 11.09 -2.70
C VAL A 38 -13.31 11.62 -2.47
N ARG A 39 -13.40 12.86 -2.00
CA ARG A 39 -14.65 13.62 -1.87
C ARG A 39 -14.57 14.88 -2.68
N LYS A 40 -15.66 15.18 -3.39
CA LYS A 40 -15.78 16.38 -4.20
C LYS A 40 -16.09 17.58 -3.33
N GLU A 41 -15.29 18.63 -3.45
CA GLU A 41 -15.49 19.96 -2.86
C GLU A 41 -15.30 20.99 -3.96
N ILE A 42 -16.39 21.66 -4.33
CA ILE A 42 -16.35 22.70 -5.35
C ILE A 42 -15.99 24.01 -4.64
N ARG A 43 -14.88 24.61 -5.05
CA ARG A 43 -14.37 25.89 -4.55
C ARG A 43 -14.47 26.93 -5.66
N PRO A 44 -15.67 27.49 -5.94
CA PRO A 44 -15.86 28.44 -7.04
C PRO A 44 -15.04 29.73 -6.89
N GLU A 45 -14.66 30.08 -5.67
CA GLU A 45 -13.80 31.21 -5.32
C GLU A 45 -12.32 30.98 -5.61
N LEU A 46 -11.88 29.73 -5.85
CA LEU A 46 -10.48 29.39 -6.07
C LEU A 46 -10.15 29.45 -7.56
N GLU A 47 -9.43 30.48 -7.98
CA GLU A 47 -8.83 30.53 -9.31
C GLU A 47 -7.53 29.73 -9.31
N ILE A 48 -7.55 28.53 -9.91
CA ILE A 48 -6.40 27.62 -9.95
C ILE A 48 -5.70 27.71 -11.31
N ASP A 49 -4.48 28.27 -11.33
CA ASP A 49 -3.60 28.16 -12.50
C ASP A 49 -2.82 26.83 -12.46
N VAL A 50 -3.39 25.83 -13.12
CA VAL A 50 -2.80 24.48 -13.24
C VAL A 50 -1.40 24.51 -13.86
N LYS A 51 -1.10 25.44 -14.78
CA LYS A 51 0.21 25.52 -15.42
C LYS A 51 1.25 26.08 -14.47
N ALA A 52 0.91 27.15 -13.75
CA ALA A 52 1.79 27.72 -12.74
C ALA A 52 2.11 26.69 -11.64
N GLU A 53 1.09 25.99 -11.14
CA GLU A 53 1.23 24.92 -10.15
C GLU A 53 2.13 23.78 -10.64
N PHE A 54 1.96 23.37 -11.90
CA PHE A 54 2.79 22.35 -12.53
C PHE A 54 4.25 22.79 -12.66
N LEU A 55 4.51 24.01 -13.11
CA LEU A 55 5.87 24.53 -13.25
C LEU A 55 6.56 24.70 -11.88
N ALA A 56 5.82 25.14 -10.86
CA ALA A 56 6.32 25.23 -9.50
C ALA A 56 6.72 23.85 -8.95
N GLU A 57 5.87 22.84 -9.10
CA GLU A 57 6.15 21.47 -8.67
C GLU A 57 7.28 20.82 -9.51
N LEU A 58 7.37 21.13 -10.80
CA LEU A 58 8.45 20.67 -11.66
C LEU A 58 9.80 21.21 -11.16
N ASN A 59 9.88 22.51 -10.90
CA ASN A 59 11.08 23.14 -10.37
C ASN A 59 11.49 22.52 -9.02
N ARG A 60 10.53 22.28 -8.13
CA ARG A 60 10.77 21.57 -6.87
C ARG A 60 11.33 20.16 -7.10
N SER A 61 10.69 19.38 -7.96
CA SER A 61 11.09 18.00 -8.29
C SER A 61 12.51 17.96 -8.88
N VAL A 62 12.82 18.87 -9.81
CA VAL A 62 14.16 18.98 -10.41
C VAL A 62 15.20 19.31 -9.34
N LYS A 63 14.94 20.26 -8.44
CA LYS A 63 15.88 20.60 -7.35
C LYS A 63 16.14 19.39 -6.45
N THR A 64 15.11 18.63 -6.08
CA THR A 64 15.27 17.42 -5.26
C THR A 64 16.08 16.35 -5.98
N ILE A 65 15.82 16.10 -7.27
CA ILE A 65 16.56 15.12 -8.06
C ILE A 65 18.02 15.55 -8.22
N LEU A 66 18.29 16.82 -8.53
CA LEU A 66 19.65 17.32 -8.66
C LEU A 66 20.42 17.24 -7.35
N ALA A 67 19.80 17.58 -6.22
CA ALA A 67 20.42 17.41 -4.91
C ALA A 67 20.74 15.94 -4.64
N LEU A 68 19.81 15.01 -4.90
CA LEU A 68 20.04 13.58 -4.75
C LEU A 68 21.20 13.10 -5.64
N LEU A 69 21.24 13.51 -6.92
CA LEU A 69 22.31 13.14 -7.84
C LEU A 69 23.66 13.74 -7.42
N TYR A 70 23.65 14.94 -6.84
CA TYR A 70 24.85 15.59 -6.34
C TYR A 70 25.43 14.86 -5.13
N GLU A 71 24.59 14.51 -4.15
CA GLU A 71 25.01 13.75 -2.95
C GLU A 71 25.44 12.31 -3.29
N ASN A 72 24.91 11.71 -4.36
CA ASN A 72 25.22 10.34 -4.77
C ASN A 72 26.24 10.25 -5.91
N GLN A 73 27.05 11.30 -6.18
CA GLN A 73 28.04 11.27 -7.27
C GLN A 73 29.01 10.08 -7.18
N ASP A 74 29.39 9.71 -5.95
CA ASP A 74 30.31 8.61 -5.68
C ASP A 74 29.60 7.25 -5.50
N PHE A 75 28.26 7.23 -5.61
CA PHE A 75 27.46 6.02 -5.43
C PHE A 75 26.69 5.69 -6.71
N PRO A 76 27.17 4.74 -7.53
CA PRO A 76 26.48 4.39 -8.76
C PRO A 76 25.08 3.84 -8.44
N VAL A 77 24.06 4.46 -9.02
CA VAL A 77 22.69 3.97 -8.93
C VAL A 77 22.62 2.61 -9.62
N GLY A 78 22.28 1.57 -8.88
CA GLY A 78 22.11 0.22 -9.42
C GLY A 78 20.91 0.09 -10.36
N GLN A 79 20.70 -1.11 -10.89
CA GLN A 79 19.50 -1.41 -11.66
C GLN A 79 18.32 -1.66 -10.74
N ALA A 80 17.16 -1.13 -11.09
CA ALA A 80 15.91 -1.35 -10.39
C ALA A 80 14.90 -2.00 -11.32
N THR A 81 14.26 -3.07 -10.85
CA THR A 81 13.17 -3.75 -11.53
C THR A 81 11.91 -3.63 -10.69
N ILE A 82 10.84 -3.13 -11.29
CA ILE A 82 9.53 -3.02 -10.63
C ILE A 82 8.66 -4.15 -11.15
N VAL A 83 8.16 -4.99 -10.23
CA VAL A 83 7.22 -6.07 -10.54
C VAL A 83 5.89 -5.76 -9.87
N GLU A 84 4.85 -5.68 -10.69
CA GLU A 84 3.49 -5.45 -10.22
C GLU A 84 2.81 -6.79 -9.91
N GLY A 85 2.30 -6.97 -8.68
CA GLY A 85 1.58 -8.18 -8.32
C GLY A 85 1.19 -8.26 -6.84
N ASN A 86 0.67 -9.43 -6.45
CA ASN A 86 0.30 -9.73 -5.07
C ASN A 86 1.51 -10.37 -4.36
N ALA A 87 1.94 -9.78 -3.24
CA ALA A 87 3.08 -10.29 -2.47
C ALA A 87 2.88 -11.73 -1.96
N ARG A 88 1.63 -12.20 -1.82
CA ARG A 88 1.28 -13.60 -1.52
C ARG A 88 1.43 -14.55 -2.73
N GLN A 89 2.18 -14.12 -3.73
CA GLN A 89 2.55 -14.87 -4.93
C GLN A 89 3.98 -14.50 -5.34
N ALA A 90 4.79 -14.00 -4.39
CA ALA A 90 6.13 -13.49 -4.66
C ALA A 90 7.05 -14.60 -5.18
N ASP A 91 6.88 -15.82 -4.68
CA ASP A 91 7.55 -17.03 -5.17
C ASP A 91 7.40 -17.24 -6.68
N ARG A 92 6.20 -16.99 -7.20
CA ARG A 92 5.85 -17.14 -8.62
C ARG A 92 6.24 -15.91 -9.44
N LEU A 93 6.00 -14.72 -8.91
CA LEU A 93 6.30 -13.44 -9.57
C LEU A 93 7.80 -13.21 -9.72
N LEU A 94 8.59 -13.70 -8.76
CA LEU A 94 10.04 -13.54 -8.69
C LEU A 94 10.77 -14.89 -8.79
N ALA A 95 10.17 -15.87 -9.47
CA ALA A 95 10.72 -17.22 -9.61
C ALA A 95 12.17 -17.24 -10.14
N GLY A 96 12.48 -16.35 -11.09
CA GLY A 96 13.84 -16.21 -11.65
C GLY A 96 14.86 -15.56 -10.72
N GLN A 97 14.44 -15.07 -9.55
CA GLN A 97 15.26 -14.39 -8.54
C GLN A 97 15.39 -15.21 -7.25
N ARG A 98 14.88 -16.45 -7.24
CA ARG A 98 14.93 -17.31 -6.07
C ARG A 98 16.38 -17.56 -5.65
N GLY A 99 16.70 -17.28 -4.39
CA GLY A 99 18.05 -17.42 -3.84
C GLY A 99 19.01 -16.32 -4.26
N GLN A 100 18.54 -15.25 -4.93
CA GLN A 100 19.35 -14.09 -5.34
C GLN A 100 19.09 -12.86 -4.46
N ILE A 101 18.01 -12.86 -3.67
CA ILE A 101 17.63 -11.72 -2.84
C ILE A 101 18.34 -11.82 -1.48
N GLU A 102 19.29 -10.92 -1.24
CA GLU A 102 20.09 -10.89 -0.02
C GLU A 102 19.41 -10.16 1.15
N ALA A 103 18.51 -9.24 0.84
CA ALA A 103 17.79 -8.44 1.82
C ALA A 103 16.38 -8.09 1.34
N ILE A 104 15.44 -8.08 2.27
CA ILE A 104 14.10 -7.51 2.09
C ILE A 104 13.99 -6.31 3.02
N ILE A 105 13.56 -5.19 2.47
CA ILE A 105 13.20 -3.98 3.22
C ILE A 105 11.73 -3.72 2.93
N THR A 106 10.88 -3.80 3.95
CA THR A 106 9.45 -3.59 3.80
C THR A 106 8.84 -2.96 5.03
N SER A 107 7.74 -2.23 4.83
CA SER A 107 6.81 -1.84 5.87
C SER A 107 5.49 -2.57 5.62
N PRO A 108 4.93 -3.30 6.61
CA PRO A 108 3.65 -3.96 6.43
C PRO A 108 2.56 -2.94 6.09
N PRO A 109 1.58 -3.27 5.22
CA PRO A 109 0.41 -2.43 5.06
C PRO A 109 -0.31 -2.34 6.41
N TYR A 110 -0.76 -1.16 6.84
CA TYR A 110 -1.35 -1.04 8.18
C TYR A 110 -2.68 -1.79 8.29
N ALA A 111 -2.86 -2.52 9.40
CA ALA A 111 -4.09 -3.22 9.72
C ALA A 111 -5.27 -2.25 9.69
N THR A 112 -6.25 -2.54 8.85
CA THR A 112 -7.42 -1.68 8.68
C THR A 112 -7.04 -0.23 8.33
N ALA A 113 -5.97 0.07 7.59
CA ALA A 113 -5.78 1.43 7.09
C ALA A 113 -6.92 1.87 6.15
N LEU A 114 -7.01 3.17 5.87
CA LEU A 114 -7.78 3.61 4.70
C LEU A 114 -7.18 2.90 3.47
N PRO A 115 -8.01 2.42 2.53
CA PRO A 115 -7.48 1.71 1.39
C PRO A 115 -6.56 2.64 0.58
N TYR A 116 -5.28 2.26 0.45
CA TYR A 116 -4.28 3.03 -0.30
C TYR A 116 -4.78 3.35 -1.71
N LEU A 117 -5.41 2.37 -2.38
CA LEU A 117 -5.99 2.56 -3.70
C LEU A 117 -7.14 3.57 -3.71
N ASP A 118 -7.97 3.62 -2.66
CA ASP A 118 -9.06 4.62 -2.58
C ASP A 118 -8.51 6.03 -2.40
N THR A 119 -7.40 6.19 -1.66
CA THR A 119 -6.74 7.48 -1.43
C THR A 119 -6.21 8.08 -2.73
N ASP A 120 -5.59 7.25 -3.57
CA ASP A 120 -4.96 7.67 -4.83
C ASP A 120 -5.89 7.51 -6.05
N ARG A 121 -7.17 7.20 -5.84
CA ARG A 121 -8.11 6.85 -6.92
C ARG A 121 -8.20 7.93 -8.00
N LEU A 122 -8.19 9.21 -7.63
CA LEU A 122 -8.19 10.32 -8.60
C LEU A 122 -6.95 10.23 -9.50
N SER A 123 -5.76 10.16 -8.90
CA SER A 123 -4.49 10.10 -9.61
C SER A 123 -4.39 8.87 -10.50
N LEU A 124 -4.75 7.70 -9.97
CA LEU A 124 -4.72 6.43 -10.70
C LEU A 124 -5.64 6.44 -11.93
N CYS A 125 -6.88 6.94 -11.79
CA CYS A 125 -7.82 7.03 -12.90
C CYS A 125 -7.43 8.12 -13.90
N TYR A 126 -7.02 9.30 -13.44
CA TYR A 126 -6.68 10.42 -14.31
C TYR A 126 -5.44 10.15 -15.17
N LEU A 127 -4.42 9.51 -14.58
CA LEU A 127 -3.19 9.13 -15.27
C LEU A 127 -3.35 7.87 -16.14
N GLY A 128 -4.51 7.22 -16.10
CA GLY A 128 -4.77 5.99 -16.85
C GLY A 128 -4.02 4.76 -16.31
N LEU A 129 -3.53 4.81 -15.06
CA LEU A 129 -2.82 3.71 -14.41
C LEU A 129 -3.78 2.62 -13.92
N LEU A 130 -5.02 2.99 -13.58
CA LEU A 130 -6.03 2.03 -13.17
C LEU A 130 -7.42 2.50 -13.58
N SER A 131 -8.12 1.71 -14.39
CA SER A 131 -9.51 2.00 -14.76
C SER A 131 -10.43 1.85 -13.54
N ARG A 132 -11.62 2.48 -13.60
CA ARG A 132 -12.60 2.39 -12.49
C ARG A 132 -13.01 0.95 -12.13
N PRO A 133 -13.26 0.03 -13.09
CA PRO A 133 -13.57 -1.36 -12.74
C PRO A 133 -12.39 -2.10 -12.10
N GLN A 134 -11.18 -1.94 -12.67
CA GLN A 134 -9.96 -2.56 -12.14
C GLN A 134 -9.62 -2.04 -10.75
N HIS A 135 -9.86 -0.76 -10.49
CA HIS A 135 -9.69 -0.15 -9.17
C HIS A 135 -10.49 -0.87 -8.10
N ARG A 136 -11.81 -1.04 -8.31
CA ARG A 136 -12.68 -1.74 -7.36
C ARG A 136 -12.24 -3.19 -7.15
N GLN A 137 -11.85 -3.88 -8.21
CA GLN A 137 -11.40 -5.26 -8.13
C GLN A 137 -10.11 -5.40 -7.31
N ARG A 138 -9.12 -4.53 -7.55
CA ARG A 138 -7.84 -4.56 -6.84
C ARG A 138 -7.97 -4.12 -5.40
N ASP A 139 -8.79 -3.11 -5.14
CA ASP A 139 -9.11 -2.68 -3.78
C ASP A 139 -9.66 -3.85 -2.97
N TYR A 140 -10.60 -4.62 -3.55
CA TYR A 140 -11.18 -5.79 -2.90
C TYR A 140 -10.14 -6.90 -2.55
N GLN A 141 -9.08 -7.03 -3.33
CA GLN A 141 -8.02 -8.03 -3.13
C GLN A 141 -7.00 -7.65 -2.05
N MET A 142 -6.97 -6.38 -1.62
CA MET A 142 -6.04 -5.90 -0.61
C MET A 142 -6.35 -6.50 0.77
N ILE A 143 -5.30 -6.99 1.45
CA ILE A 143 -5.42 -7.58 2.80
C ILE A 143 -5.93 -6.59 3.85
N GLY A 144 -5.70 -5.29 3.64
CA GLY A 144 -6.15 -4.20 4.51
C GLY A 144 -7.51 -3.59 4.17
N ASN A 145 -8.23 -4.09 3.15
CA ASN A 145 -9.55 -3.54 2.79
C ASN A 145 -10.52 -3.65 3.98
N ARG A 146 -11.33 -2.63 4.21
CA ARG A 146 -12.35 -2.58 5.28
C ARG A 146 -13.74 -2.99 4.80
N GLU A 147 -13.97 -2.96 3.49
CA GLU A 147 -15.24 -3.27 2.85
C GLU A 147 -15.35 -4.79 2.66
N ILE A 148 -16.26 -5.40 3.42
CA ILE A 148 -16.59 -6.82 3.33
C ILE A 148 -18.10 -7.01 3.38
N THR A 149 -18.59 -8.02 2.68
CA THR A 149 -19.99 -8.46 2.80
C THR A 149 -20.18 -9.31 4.06
N GLU A 150 -21.43 -9.44 4.53
CA GLU A 150 -21.73 -10.30 5.68
C GLU A 150 -21.30 -11.76 5.45
N ARG A 151 -21.45 -12.26 4.21
CA ARG A 151 -20.96 -13.59 3.82
C ARG A 151 -19.44 -13.71 4.01
N GLN A 152 -18.68 -12.72 3.55
CA GLN A 152 -17.21 -12.71 3.68
C GLN A 152 -16.77 -12.60 5.13
N ARG A 153 -17.48 -11.80 5.93
CA ARG A 153 -17.24 -11.70 7.38
C ARG A 153 -17.36 -13.07 8.04
N GLN A 154 -18.43 -13.81 7.75
CA GLN A 154 -18.65 -15.15 8.30
C GLN A 154 -17.57 -16.14 7.86
N LEU A 155 -17.19 -16.12 6.58
CA LEU A 155 -16.12 -16.97 6.06
C LEU A 155 -14.76 -16.68 6.72
N ASN A 156 -14.35 -15.41 6.77
CA ASN A 156 -13.11 -15.02 7.44
C ASN A 156 -13.11 -15.40 8.93
N TRP A 157 -14.27 -15.32 9.58
CA TRP A 157 -14.40 -15.71 10.98
C TRP A 157 -14.33 -17.22 11.18
N GLN A 158 -14.95 -18.01 10.30
CA GLN A 158 -14.83 -19.46 10.30
C GLN A 158 -13.38 -19.90 10.08
N GLU A 159 -12.70 -19.30 9.10
CA GLU A 159 -11.28 -19.54 8.84
C GLU A 159 -10.43 -19.21 10.07
N TYR A 160 -10.68 -18.06 10.71
CA TYR A 160 -10.03 -17.70 11.97
C TYR A 160 -10.21 -18.75 13.04
N GLN A 161 -11.44 -19.21 13.30
CA GLN A 161 -11.68 -20.21 14.34
C GLN A 161 -10.95 -21.53 14.07
N GLN A 162 -10.82 -21.93 12.80
CA GLN A 162 -10.10 -23.14 12.40
C GLN A 162 -8.58 -23.01 12.52
N ARG A 163 -8.05 -21.83 12.18
CA ARG A 163 -6.60 -21.61 11.99
C ARG A 163 -5.95 -20.70 13.03
N ARG A 164 -6.69 -20.26 14.06
CA ARG A 164 -6.18 -19.29 15.05
C ARG A 164 -4.86 -19.70 15.72
N THR A 165 -4.60 -21.00 15.83
CA THR A 165 -3.34 -21.52 16.40
C THR A 165 -2.11 -21.24 15.54
N GLU A 166 -2.27 -20.88 14.27
CA GLU A 166 -1.19 -20.44 13.38
C GLU A 166 -0.75 -18.99 13.67
N LEU A 167 -1.57 -18.21 14.39
CA LEU A 167 -1.26 -16.83 14.75
C LEU A 167 -0.63 -16.76 16.16
N PRO A 168 0.24 -15.77 16.43
CA PRO A 168 0.73 -15.48 17.77
C PRO A 168 -0.38 -15.31 18.80
N ALA A 169 -0.16 -15.81 20.02
CA ALA A 169 -1.15 -15.81 21.10
C ALA A 169 -1.62 -14.40 21.48
N GLU A 170 -0.76 -13.40 21.35
CA GLU A 170 -1.09 -11.99 21.59
C GLU A 170 -2.11 -11.49 20.57
N ILE A 171 -1.98 -11.88 19.29
CA ILE A 171 -2.88 -11.47 18.22
C ILE A 171 -4.26 -12.12 18.41
N THR A 172 -4.30 -13.43 18.69
CA THR A 172 -5.57 -14.14 18.91
C THR A 172 -6.30 -13.60 20.14
N ARG A 173 -5.57 -13.31 21.23
CA ARG A 173 -6.13 -12.68 22.43
C ARG A 173 -6.79 -11.34 22.12
N VAL A 174 -6.16 -10.50 21.30
CA VAL A 174 -6.72 -9.19 20.90
C VAL A 174 -7.96 -9.37 20.03
N ILE A 175 -7.93 -10.28 19.05
CA ILE A 175 -9.08 -10.54 18.17
C ILE A 175 -10.28 -11.05 18.98
N ASP A 176 -10.05 -12.01 19.87
CA ASP A 176 -11.08 -12.61 20.72
C ASP A 176 -11.66 -11.59 21.72
N LEU A 177 -10.81 -10.71 22.26
CA LEU A 177 -11.26 -9.62 23.14
C LEU A 177 -12.19 -8.66 22.40
N ILE A 178 -11.81 -8.22 21.19
CA ILE A 178 -12.64 -7.30 20.40
C ILE A 178 -13.98 -7.96 20.04
N ASP A 179 -13.98 -9.23 19.62
CA ASP A 179 -15.21 -9.96 19.33
C ASP A 179 -16.12 -10.06 20.56
N THR A 180 -15.54 -10.37 21.73
CA THR A 180 -16.28 -10.44 23.00
C THR A 180 -16.95 -9.12 23.34
N LEU A 181 -16.22 -8.01 23.29
CA LEU A 181 -16.74 -6.66 23.57
C LEU A 181 -17.84 -6.25 22.57
N ASN A 182 -17.67 -6.62 21.29
CA ASN A 182 -18.66 -6.35 20.26
C ASN A 182 -19.96 -7.14 20.45
N ARG A 183 -19.94 -8.33 21.06
CA ARG A 183 -21.16 -9.12 21.34
C ARG A 183 -21.93 -8.60 22.54
N GLN A 184 -21.23 -7.96 23.48
CA GLN A 184 -21.81 -7.42 24.71
C GLN A 184 -22.52 -6.07 24.50
N THR A 185 -22.36 -5.45 23.33
CA THR A 185 -22.89 -4.11 23.04
C THR A 185 -23.47 -4.04 21.63
N GLU A 186 -24.44 -3.17 21.40
CA GLU A 186 -24.87 -2.88 20.03
C GLU A 186 -23.80 -2.04 19.34
N VAL A 187 -23.16 -2.62 18.32
CA VAL A 187 -22.05 -1.99 17.60
C VAL A 187 -22.37 -1.76 16.13
N GLY A 188 -21.96 -0.60 15.62
CA GLY A 188 -22.08 -0.29 14.19
C GLY A 188 -21.27 -1.24 13.29
N PHE A 189 -21.65 -1.30 12.01
CA PHE A 189 -21.10 -2.20 10.99
C PHE A 189 -19.57 -2.34 11.00
N ARG A 190 -18.84 -1.22 11.09
CA ARG A 190 -17.36 -1.23 11.09
C ARG A 190 -16.77 -1.95 12.29
N ARG A 191 -17.30 -1.70 13.49
CA ARG A 191 -16.82 -2.34 14.72
C ARG A 191 -17.15 -3.83 14.69
N ARG A 192 -18.38 -4.19 14.29
CA ARG A 192 -18.82 -5.57 14.13
C ARG A 192 -17.90 -6.40 13.22
N ASN A 193 -17.38 -5.79 12.15
CA ASN A 193 -16.54 -6.47 11.17
C ASN A 193 -15.06 -6.55 11.57
N LEU A 194 -14.63 -5.75 12.54
CA LEU A 194 -13.22 -5.59 12.90
C LEU A 194 -12.51 -6.91 13.24
N PRO A 195 -13.07 -7.83 14.05
CA PRO A 195 -12.39 -9.09 14.37
C PRO A 195 -12.07 -9.93 13.12
N ALA A 196 -13.06 -10.10 12.24
CA ALA A 196 -12.90 -10.84 10.99
C ALA A 196 -11.92 -10.17 10.02
N LEU A 197 -11.89 -8.83 9.99
CA LEU A 197 -10.94 -8.06 9.19
C LEU A 197 -9.50 -8.19 9.70
N LEU A 198 -9.31 -8.15 11.03
CA LEU A 198 -8.00 -8.35 11.65
C LEU A 198 -7.47 -9.76 11.39
N ALA A 199 -8.31 -10.78 11.54
CA ALA A 199 -7.92 -12.15 11.21
C ALA A 199 -7.46 -12.27 9.75
N ARG A 200 -8.27 -11.78 8.79
CA ARG A 200 -7.91 -11.77 7.37
C ARG A 200 -6.59 -11.04 7.13
N TYR A 201 -6.39 -9.90 7.80
CA TYR A 201 -5.17 -9.11 7.69
C TYR A 201 -3.95 -9.90 8.15
N PHE A 202 -3.98 -10.49 9.35
CA PHE A 202 -2.82 -11.19 9.90
C PHE A 202 -2.48 -12.46 9.13
N PHE A 203 -3.47 -13.25 8.69
CA PHE A 203 -3.20 -14.38 7.80
C PHE A 203 -2.63 -13.93 6.45
N GLY A 204 -3.20 -12.88 5.86
CA GLY A 204 -2.71 -12.34 4.60
C GLY A 204 -1.27 -11.80 4.71
N TYR A 205 -0.95 -11.16 5.83
CA TYR A 205 0.39 -10.67 6.13
C TYR A 205 1.38 -11.83 6.32
N ALA A 206 1.04 -12.81 7.15
CA ALA A 206 1.88 -13.99 7.37
C ALA A 206 2.18 -14.73 6.06
N ALA A 207 1.17 -14.94 5.21
CA ALA A 207 1.36 -15.55 3.90
C ALA A 207 2.28 -14.72 2.98
N GLY A 208 2.08 -13.41 2.90
CA GLY A 208 2.90 -12.55 2.04
C GLY A 208 4.36 -12.49 2.49
N ILE A 209 4.60 -12.44 3.81
CA ILE A 209 5.94 -12.49 4.37
C ILE A 209 6.59 -13.86 4.13
N SER A 210 5.85 -14.96 4.29
CA SER A 210 6.33 -16.31 4.00
C SER A 210 6.81 -16.44 2.54
N ASP A 211 6.01 -15.99 1.58
CA ASP A 211 6.36 -16.09 0.16
C ASP A 211 7.57 -15.22 -0.21
N LEU A 212 7.67 -14.05 0.41
CA LEU A 212 8.85 -13.19 0.27
C LEU A 212 10.11 -13.85 0.88
N PHE A 213 10.00 -14.54 2.01
CA PHE A 213 11.12 -15.27 2.59
C PHE A 213 11.57 -16.45 1.71
N CYS A 214 10.67 -17.12 1.01
CA CYS A 214 10.97 -18.25 0.14
C CYS A 214 11.92 -17.92 -1.04
N ILE A 215 12.02 -16.64 -1.42
CA ILE A 215 12.87 -16.18 -2.52
C ILE A 215 14.22 -15.61 -2.04
N CYS A 216 14.43 -15.45 -0.74
CA CYS A 216 15.68 -14.97 -0.19
C CYS A 216 16.81 -16.02 -0.25
N SER A 217 18.04 -15.55 -0.45
CA SER A 217 19.25 -16.36 -0.32
C SER A 217 19.54 -16.71 1.14
N ASN A 218 19.22 -15.80 2.06
CA ASN A 218 19.34 -15.99 3.50
C ASN A 218 18.16 -15.34 4.24
N PRO A 219 17.16 -16.13 4.69
CA PRO A 219 15.98 -15.62 5.37
C PRO A 219 16.29 -14.80 6.64
N ALA A 220 17.43 -15.04 7.29
CA ALA A 220 17.81 -14.36 8.53
C ALA A 220 18.22 -12.89 8.34
N ARG A 221 18.40 -12.41 7.10
CA ARG A 221 18.80 -11.03 6.78
C ARG A 221 17.66 -10.10 6.35
N CYS A 222 16.40 -10.49 6.55
CA CYS A 222 15.28 -9.62 6.22
C CYS A 222 15.02 -8.57 7.30
N LEU A 223 14.90 -7.31 6.89
CA LEU A 223 14.64 -6.17 7.75
C LEU A 223 13.20 -5.69 7.51
N CYS A 224 12.34 -5.90 8.50
CA CYS A 224 10.99 -5.33 8.51
C CYS A 224 11.01 -4.01 9.30
N GLY A 225 10.79 -2.90 8.61
CA GLY A 225 10.67 -1.57 9.20
C GLY A 225 9.24 -1.30 9.64
N CYS A 226 8.89 -1.61 10.88
CA CYS A 226 7.62 -1.20 11.47
C CYS A 226 7.73 0.19 12.09
N GLY A 227 7.22 1.22 11.41
CA GLY A 227 7.00 2.53 12.01
C GLY A 227 5.87 2.46 13.05
N GLN A 228 6.22 2.59 14.32
CA GLN A 228 5.35 2.90 15.46
C GLN A 228 3.95 2.22 15.51
N GLN A 229 3.88 0.89 15.64
CA GLN A 229 2.84 0.24 16.46
C GLN A 229 3.42 -1.03 17.10
N SER A 230 3.91 -0.89 18.34
CA SER A 230 4.35 -1.95 19.27
C SER A 230 5.56 -2.82 18.90
N HIS A 231 6.50 -2.88 19.86
CA HIS A 231 7.76 -3.62 19.88
C HIS A 231 7.61 -5.14 19.73
N HIS A 232 7.40 -5.69 18.54
CA HIS A 232 7.55 -7.15 18.32
C HIS A 232 8.19 -7.43 16.95
N CYS A 233 9.46 -7.02 16.82
CA CYS A 233 10.36 -7.60 15.82
C CYS A 233 11.43 -8.39 16.60
N ARG A 234 11.07 -9.59 17.08
CA ARG A 234 12.04 -10.56 17.60
C ARG A 234 12.18 -11.69 16.59
N ARG A 235 13.45 -11.90 16.21
CA ARG A 235 14.07 -12.98 15.43
C ARG A 235 13.17 -14.21 15.21
N ALA A 236 12.79 -14.46 13.96
CA ALA A 236 12.34 -15.76 13.51
C ALA A 236 13.54 -16.65 13.15
N THR A 237 14.35 -17.01 14.16
CA THR A 237 15.29 -18.14 14.07
C THR A 237 15.51 -18.69 15.48
N SER A 238 14.60 -19.55 15.93
CA SER A 238 14.88 -20.54 16.98
C SER A 238 13.87 -21.68 16.84
N GLY A 239 14.33 -22.80 16.30
CA GLY A 239 13.60 -24.05 16.20
C GLY A 239 14.45 -25.06 15.42
N ASN A 240 14.89 -26.10 16.12
CA ASN A 240 15.78 -27.18 15.68
C ASN A 240 15.35 -27.85 14.37
#